data_AF-A0A939EVJ6-F1
#
_entry.id   AF-A0A939EVJ6-F1
#
_cell.length_a   1.000
_cell.length_b   1.000
_cell.length_c   1.000
_cell.angle_alpha   90.00
_cell.angle_beta   90.00
_cell.angle_gamma   90.00
#
_symmetry.space_group_name_H-M   'P 1'
#
loop_
_entity.id
_entity.type
_entity.pdbx_description
1 polymer ?
#
loop_
_entity_poly.entity_id
_entity_poly.type
_entity_poly.pdbx_seq_one_letter_code
_entity_poly.pdbx_strand_id
1 'polypeptide(L)'
;MIELLEDIRRRLLANEYKNEEHVRLSLVARIVQAVGWNIWNPTEVYTEFKATEKEDNTRVDVALFANNFAADTIFIECKGIGRIGDDLAKVERQLRDYNRNHSALFTIITDGQHWRFYFSLTSGEFNQKLFGRLNLLHDEPAETAAYFQEFLGWENILNGSARVAAENYLLLSRKERAMKDVLPEAEKRITQPPFPALPDALAALLAAKGLVVSREEATAFLAGEALPKPSAPVQVARSEAAALSATVVEAISAQVSELPTFYLQLKRSGISATAQWSDAERTKFVVKASSTAALEAKDSLSKGHRSLRQDLIQLNILVKNGDNLIFTKDYSFVSAGAAGDVICGYSVNGRTIWGDKKGRALGDY
;
A
#
# COMPACT_ATOMS: atom_id res chain seq x y z
N MET A 1 -5.97 -3.11 -21.18
CA MET A 1 -6.20 -4.11 -20.10
C MET A 1 -7.26 -5.15 -20.49
N ILE A 2 -8.47 -4.77 -20.92
CA ILE A 2 -9.54 -5.72 -21.28
C ILE A 2 -9.09 -6.71 -22.37
N GLU A 3 -8.62 -6.22 -23.53
CA GLU A 3 -8.12 -7.09 -24.62
C GLU A 3 -6.99 -8.03 -24.19
N LEU A 4 -6.14 -7.57 -23.26
CA LEU A 4 -5.08 -8.39 -22.67
C LEU A 4 -5.67 -9.55 -21.85
N LEU A 5 -6.66 -9.27 -21.01
CA LEU A 5 -7.34 -10.30 -20.21
C LEU A 5 -8.10 -11.28 -21.10
N GLU A 6 -8.73 -10.82 -22.18
CA GLU A 6 -9.36 -11.69 -23.18
C GLU A 6 -8.34 -12.60 -23.87
N ASP A 7 -7.17 -12.06 -24.24
CA ASP A 7 -6.08 -12.86 -24.78
C ASP A 7 -5.59 -13.93 -23.79
N ILE A 8 -5.34 -13.53 -22.54
CA ILE A 8 -4.95 -14.45 -21.46
C ILE A 8 -6.02 -15.54 -21.28
N ARG A 9 -7.31 -15.18 -21.27
CA ARG A 9 -8.43 -16.12 -21.17
C ARG A 9 -8.43 -17.13 -22.31
N ARG A 10 -8.27 -16.69 -23.57
CA ARG A 10 -8.18 -17.59 -24.73
C ARG A 10 -7.04 -18.60 -24.57
N ARG A 11 -5.88 -18.15 -24.10
CA ARG A 11 -4.70 -19.01 -23.88
C ARG A 11 -4.86 -19.99 -22.73
N LEU A 12 -5.54 -19.57 -21.65
CA LEU A 12 -5.95 -20.46 -20.55
C LEU A 12 -6.88 -21.56 -21.07
N LEU A 13 -7.92 -21.20 -21.84
CA LEU A 13 -8.85 -22.18 -22.45
C LEU A 13 -8.15 -23.13 -23.43
N ALA A 14 -7.16 -22.64 -24.17
CA ALA A 14 -6.33 -23.44 -25.07
C ALA A 14 -5.26 -24.28 -24.33
N ASN A 15 -5.17 -24.19 -23.00
CA ASN A 15 -4.18 -24.85 -22.16
C ASN A 15 -2.73 -24.54 -22.56
N GLU A 16 -2.41 -23.31 -22.97
CA GLU A 16 -1.06 -22.95 -23.46
C GLU A 16 -0.03 -22.73 -22.32
N TYR A 17 -0.50 -22.41 -21.12
CA TYR A 17 0.35 -22.25 -19.93
C TYR A 17 0.68 -23.63 -19.33
N LYS A 18 1.90 -24.13 -19.54
CA LYS A 18 2.30 -25.51 -19.21
C LYS A 18 3.06 -25.66 -17.89
N ASN A 19 3.63 -24.58 -17.39
CA ASN A 19 4.46 -24.56 -16.18
C ASN A 19 4.31 -23.20 -15.47
N GLU A 20 4.92 -23.08 -14.29
CA GLU A 20 4.91 -21.88 -13.46
C GLU A 20 5.57 -20.68 -14.15
N GLU A 21 6.64 -20.89 -14.92
CA GLU A 21 7.29 -19.81 -15.68
C GLU A 21 6.38 -19.20 -16.75
N HIS A 22 5.56 -20.02 -17.41
CA HIS A 22 4.57 -19.50 -18.36
C HIS A 22 3.55 -18.62 -17.63
N VAL A 23 3.15 -18.97 -16.41
CA VAL A 23 2.26 -18.14 -15.58
C VAL A 23 2.97 -16.85 -15.19
N ARG A 24 4.18 -16.94 -14.65
CA ARG A 24 4.95 -15.79 -14.17
C ARG A 24 5.27 -14.79 -15.28
N LEU A 25 5.90 -15.24 -16.36
CA LEU A 25 6.36 -14.37 -17.45
C LEU A 25 5.26 -14.01 -18.45
N SER A 26 4.51 -15.01 -18.93
CA SER A 26 3.57 -14.84 -20.05
C SER A 26 2.15 -14.47 -19.63
N LEU A 27 1.89 -14.31 -18.32
CA LEU A 27 0.60 -13.90 -17.78
C LEU A 27 0.76 -12.81 -16.71
N VAL A 28 1.41 -13.11 -15.58
CA VAL A 28 1.54 -12.17 -14.45
C VAL A 28 2.29 -10.91 -14.88
N ALA A 29 3.46 -11.03 -15.53
CA ALA A 29 4.22 -9.86 -15.97
C ALA A 29 3.43 -8.96 -16.95
N ARG A 30 2.58 -9.54 -17.81
CA ARG A 30 1.73 -8.77 -18.73
C ARG A 30 0.67 -7.95 -17.98
N ILE A 31 0.04 -8.55 -16.95
CA ILE A 31 -0.94 -7.86 -16.11
C ILE A 31 -0.26 -6.76 -15.30
N VAL A 32 0.87 -7.07 -14.67
CA VAL A 32 1.69 -6.12 -13.90
C VAL A 32 2.10 -4.92 -14.78
N GLN A 33 2.59 -5.17 -15.99
CA GLN A 33 2.90 -4.10 -16.95
C GLN A 33 1.66 -3.27 -17.32
N ALA A 34 0.53 -3.93 -17.56
CA ALA A 34 -0.69 -3.25 -18.00
C ALA A 34 -1.32 -2.34 -16.93
N VAL A 35 -1.05 -2.59 -15.65
CA VAL A 35 -1.51 -1.73 -14.54
C VAL A 35 -0.47 -0.68 -14.12
N GLY A 36 0.57 -0.47 -14.94
CA GLY A 36 1.46 0.69 -14.86
C GLY A 36 2.86 0.42 -14.31
N TRP A 37 3.20 -0.82 -13.95
CA TRP A 37 4.54 -1.15 -13.46
C TRP A 37 5.55 -1.29 -14.60
N ASN A 38 6.76 -0.81 -14.38
CA ASN A 38 7.88 -1.00 -15.31
C ASN A 38 8.57 -2.35 -15.09
N ILE A 39 8.11 -3.38 -15.80
CA ILE A 39 8.69 -4.73 -15.74
C ILE A 39 10.15 -4.83 -16.20
N TRP A 40 10.68 -3.79 -16.84
CA TRP A 40 12.09 -3.72 -17.27
C TRP A 40 12.99 -3.10 -16.20
N ASN A 41 12.42 -2.56 -15.13
CA ASN A 41 13.15 -1.98 -14.02
C ASN A 41 13.20 -2.98 -12.84
N PRO A 42 14.34 -3.64 -12.58
CA PRO A 42 14.45 -4.66 -11.54
C PRO A 42 14.39 -4.09 -10.11
N THR A 43 14.46 -2.77 -9.94
CA THR A 43 14.23 -2.13 -8.63
C THR A 43 12.76 -1.89 -8.35
N GLU A 44 11.90 -2.00 -9.36
CA GLU A 44 10.46 -1.77 -9.28
C GLU A 44 9.68 -3.08 -9.41
N VAL A 45 10.06 -3.94 -10.37
CA VAL A 45 9.55 -5.31 -10.52
C VAL A 45 10.71 -6.27 -10.29
N TYR A 46 10.88 -6.68 -9.04
CA TYR A 46 11.99 -7.52 -8.59
C TYR A 46 11.59 -8.99 -8.60
N THR A 47 12.18 -9.79 -9.49
CA THR A 47 11.95 -11.24 -9.52
C THR A 47 12.86 -11.98 -8.55
N GLU A 48 12.43 -13.12 -8.01
CA GLU A 48 13.26 -13.96 -7.13
C GLU A 48 13.76 -13.20 -5.87
N PHE A 49 12.88 -12.37 -5.30
CA PHE A 49 13.19 -11.46 -4.19
C PHE A 49 13.42 -12.21 -2.89
N LYS A 50 14.55 -11.94 -2.25
CA LYS A 50 14.90 -12.54 -0.95
C LYS A 50 14.46 -11.60 0.18
N ALA A 51 13.32 -11.90 0.80
CA ALA A 51 12.75 -11.05 1.84
C ALA A 51 13.36 -11.25 3.25
N THR A 52 14.24 -12.23 3.47
CA THR A 52 14.96 -12.38 4.77
C THR A 52 16.43 -12.72 4.54
N GLU A 53 17.34 -12.12 5.32
CA GLU A 53 18.79 -12.39 5.20
C GLU A 53 19.22 -13.69 5.91
N LYS A 54 18.44 -14.17 6.89
CA LYS A 54 18.85 -15.22 7.86
C LYS A 54 18.02 -16.50 7.87
N GLU A 55 16.90 -16.55 7.17
CA GLU A 55 16.10 -17.78 7.02
C GLU A 55 16.28 -18.38 5.62
N ASP A 56 15.73 -19.57 5.42
CA ASP A 56 15.91 -20.45 4.27
C ASP A 56 16.01 -19.72 2.92
N ASN A 57 16.64 -20.35 1.93
CA ASN A 57 16.89 -19.81 0.59
C ASN A 57 15.61 -19.54 -0.24
N THR A 58 14.46 -19.39 0.42
CA THR A 58 13.14 -19.10 -0.12
C THR A 58 13.11 -17.68 -0.67
N ARG A 59 12.59 -17.56 -1.89
CA ARG A 59 12.43 -16.32 -2.63
C ARG A 59 10.96 -16.15 -2.97
N VAL A 60 10.50 -14.91 -3.03
CA VAL A 60 9.21 -14.55 -3.60
C VAL A 60 9.40 -14.42 -5.10
N ASP A 61 8.48 -14.98 -5.90
CA ASP A 61 8.58 -14.95 -7.36
C ASP A 61 8.69 -13.54 -7.92
N VAL A 62 7.81 -12.63 -7.47
CA VAL A 62 7.82 -11.22 -7.86
C VAL A 62 7.53 -10.33 -6.66
N ALA A 63 8.36 -9.32 -6.44
CA ALA A 63 8.12 -8.22 -5.52
C ALA A 63 7.99 -6.90 -6.30
N LEU A 64 6.91 -6.16 -6.02
CA LEU A 64 6.65 -4.86 -6.63
C LEU A 64 6.92 -3.73 -5.63
N PHE A 65 7.65 -2.71 -6.06
CA PHE A 65 8.06 -1.57 -5.24
C PHE A 65 7.63 -0.24 -5.87
N ALA A 66 6.51 0.34 -5.43
CA ALA A 66 6.04 1.63 -5.95
C ALA A 66 6.95 2.80 -5.52
N ASN A 67 7.68 2.62 -4.41
CA ASN A 67 8.69 3.53 -3.87
C ASN A 67 9.87 2.72 -3.28
N ASN A 68 10.99 3.36 -2.93
CA ASN A 68 12.22 2.72 -2.44
C ASN A 68 11.98 1.90 -1.15
N PHE A 69 11.73 0.59 -1.31
CA PHE A 69 11.80 -0.51 -0.32
C PHE A 69 11.02 -0.36 1.01
N ALA A 70 9.88 0.33 1.04
CA ALA A 70 9.06 0.48 2.25
C ALA A 70 7.57 0.21 1.99
N ALA A 71 6.82 -0.11 3.07
CA ALA A 71 5.37 -0.24 3.38
C ALA A 71 4.33 -0.54 2.28
N ASP A 72 4.61 -0.24 1.03
CA ASP A 72 3.78 -0.34 -0.16
C ASP A 72 4.22 -1.51 -1.06
N THR A 73 5.12 -2.37 -0.56
CA THR A 73 5.61 -3.55 -1.28
C THR A 73 4.47 -4.53 -1.55
N ILE A 74 4.44 -5.12 -2.74
CA ILE A 74 3.50 -6.21 -3.07
C ILE A 74 4.31 -7.47 -3.36
N PHE A 75 3.95 -8.57 -2.72
CA PHE A 75 4.49 -9.89 -3.05
C PHE A 75 3.51 -10.66 -3.93
N ILE A 76 3.99 -11.25 -5.01
CA ILE A 76 3.22 -12.14 -5.88
C ILE A 76 3.95 -13.48 -5.92
N GLU A 77 3.23 -14.52 -5.51
CA GLU A 77 3.65 -15.92 -5.55
C GLU A 77 2.89 -16.62 -6.69
N CYS A 78 3.62 -17.20 -7.63
CA CYS A 78 3.10 -17.92 -8.77
C CYS A 78 3.03 -19.42 -8.48
N LYS A 79 2.07 -20.09 -9.10
CA LYS A 79 1.94 -21.55 -9.12
C LYS A 79 1.61 -22.00 -10.54
N GLY A 80 1.88 -23.26 -10.86
CA GLY A 80 1.38 -23.85 -12.11
C GLY A 80 -0.15 -23.89 -12.16
N ILE A 81 -0.74 -23.84 -13.35
CA ILE A 81 -2.21 -23.85 -13.57
C ILE A 81 -2.88 -24.97 -12.75
N GLY A 82 -3.92 -24.61 -11.99
CA GLY A 82 -4.71 -25.54 -11.18
C GLY A 82 -4.09 -25.92 -9.85
N ARG A 83 -2.90 -25.40 -9.51
CA ARG A 83 -2.15 -25.76 -8.30
C ARG A 83 -2.22 -24.71 -7.19
N ILE A 84 -3.11 -23.72 -7.28
CA ILE A 84 -3.26 -22.68 -6.24
C ILE A 84 -3.71 -23.25 -4.87
N GLY A 85 -4.34 -24.43 -4.87
CA GLY A 85 -4.76 -25.13 -3.65
C GLY A 85 -3.67 -26.01 -3.05
N ASP A 86 -2.66 -26.39 -3.84
CA ASP A 86 -1.57 -27.24 -3.38
C ASP A 86 -0.75 -26.47 -2.34
N ASP A 87 -0.59 -27.07 -1.16
CA ASP A 87 0.25 -26.52 -0.09
C ASP A 87 -0.11 -25.09 0.33
N LEU A 88 -1.37 -24.67 0.22
CA LEU A 88 -1.80 -23.31 0.60
C LEU A 88 -1.32 -22.96 2.02
N ALA A 89 -1.51 -23.84 3.01
CA ALA A 89 -1.04 -23.61 4.38
C ALA A 89 0.49 -23.41 4.50
N LYS A 90 1.29 -24.00 3.61
CA LYS A 90 2.75 -23.83 3.55
C LYS A 90 3.10 -22.49 2.91
N VAL A 91 2.43 -22.12 1.82
CA VAL A 91 2.57 -20.81 1.17
C VAL A 91 2.15 -19.70 2.15
N GLU A 92 1.04 -19.86 2.85
CA GLU A 92 0.58 -18.94 3.90
C GLU A 92 1.61 -18.81 5.04
N ARG A 93 2.28 -19.91 5.42
CA ARG A 93 3.36 -19.88 6.43
C ARG A 93 4.59 -19.12 5.91
N GLN A 94 5.05 -19.43 4.70
CA GLN A 94 6.18 -18.72 4.08
C GLN A 94 5.91 -17.22 3.96
N LEU A 95 4.71 -16.84 3.53
CA LEU A 95 4.31 -15.44 3.40
C LEU A 95 4.16 -14.75 4.76
N ARG A 96 3.72 -15.47 5.80
CA ARG A 96 3.73 -14.97 7.19
C ARG A 96 5.16 -14.66 7.65
N ASP A 97 6.11 -15.53 7.34
CA ASP A 97 7.51 -15.37 7.73
C ASP A 97 8.18 -14.21 6.97
N TYR A 98 7.91 -14.04 5.68
CA TYR A 98 8.35 -12.86 4.92
C TYR A 98 7.82 -11.55 5.51
N ASN A 99 6.52 -11.50 5.80
CA ASN A 99 5.87 -10.31 6.36
C ASN A 99 6.30 -9.97 7.78
N ARG A 100 6.92 -10.92 8.51
CA ARG A 100 7.49 -10.67 9.84
C ARG A 100 8.69 -9.72 9.81
N ASN A 101 9.47 -9.76 8.72
CA ASN A 101 10.72 -9.00 8.59
C ASN A 101 10.62 -7.88 7.53
N HIS A 102 9.77 -8.06 6.50
CA HIS A 102 9.44 -7.04 5.50
C HIS A 102 7.92 -7.00 5.32
N SER A 103 7.25 -6.08 6.01
CA SER A 103 5.79 -5.95 5.94
C SER A 103 5.36 -5.45 4.56
N ALA A 104 4.97 -6.36 3.68
CA ALA A 104 4.33 -6.01 2.42
C ALA A 104 2.95 -5.41 2.70
N LEU A 105 2.49 -4.55 1.80
CA LEU A 105 1.12 -4.06 1.77
C LEU A 105 0.18 -5.20 1.40
N PHE A 106 0.42 -5.79 0.24
CA PHE A 106 -0.35 -6.89 -0.30
C PHE A 106 0.51 -8.12 -0.54
N THR A 107 -0.14 -9.26 -0.41
CA THR A 107 0.40 -10.54 -0.84
C THR A 107 -0.61 -11.20 -1.75
N ILE A 108 -0.16 -11.67 -2.90
CA ILE A 108 -0.97 -12.23 -3.96
C ILE A 108 -0.48 -13.63 -4.25
N ILE A 109 -1.40 -14.57 -4.37
CA ILE A 109 -1.11 -15.93 -4.79
C ILE A 109 -1.93 -16.19 -6.05
N THR A 110 -1.29 -16.70 -7.11
CA THR A 110 -1.97 -16.99 -8.36
C THR A 110 -1.43 -18.22 -9.07
N ASP A 111 -2.32 -18.99 -9.69
CA ASP A 111 -1.98 -20.00 -10.69
C ASP A 111 -2.27 -19.54 -12.12
N GLY A 112 -2.37 -18.23 -12.35
CA GLY A 112 -2.76 -17.63 -13.61
C GLY A 112 -4.27 -17.53 -13.80
N GLN A 113 -5.03 -18.60 -13.54
CA GLN A 113 -6.50 -18.56 -13.61
C GLN A 113 -7.09 -17.90 -12.36
N HIS A 114 -6.70 -18.38 -11.19
CA HIS A 114 -7.20 -17.93 -9.91
C HIS A 114 -6.22 -16.93 -9.30
N TRP A 115 -6.76 -15.87 -8.70
CA TRP A 115 -5.98 -14.85 -8.00
C TRP A 115 -6.56 -14.67 -6.61
N ARG A 116 -5.69 -14.62 -5.60
CA ARG A 116 -6.06 -14.39 -4.20
C ARG A 116 -5.28 -13.20 -3.67
N PHE A 117 -5.97 -12.20 -3.15
CA PHE A 117 -5.39 -10.96 -2.64
C PHE A 117 -5.51 -10.89 -1.12
N TYR A 118 -4.38 -10.76 -0.44
CA TYR A 118 -4.27 -10.72 1.01
C TYR A 118 -3.73 -9.37 1.45
N PHE A 119 -4.34 -8.76 2.46
CA PHE A 119 -3.87 -7.50 3.05
C PHE A 119 -2.96 -7.80 4.23
N SER A 120 -1.66 -7.63 4.02
CA SER A 120 -0.64 -8.19 4.92
C SER A 120 -0.47 -7.39 6.22
N LEU A 121 -0.82 -6.09 6.20
CA LEU A 121 -0.70 -5.17 7.34
C LEU A 121 -1.74 -5.38 8.45
N THR A 122 -2.83 -6.12 8.20
CA THR A 122 -3.81 -6.39 9.26
C THR A 122 -3.30 -7.45 10.25
N SER A 123 -3.71 -7.35 11.52
CA SER A 123 -3.58 -8.43 12.50
C SER A 123 -4.59 -9.55 12.22
N GLY A 124 -4.37 -10.72 12.84
CA GLY A 124 -5.25 -11.89 12.70
C GLY A 124 -4.66 -13.02 11.84
N GLU A 125 -5.42 -14.11 11.74
CA GLU A 125 -5.02 -15.29 10.95
C GLU A 125 -4.97 -14.96 9.45
N PHE A 126 -4.06 -15.60 8.72
CA PHE A 126 -3.78 -15.28 7.31
C PHE A 126 -5.04 -15.39 6.42
N ASN A 127 -5.87 -16.41 6.66
CA ASN A 127 -7.13 -16.58 5.92
C ASN A 127 -8.14 -15.43 6.15
N GLN A 128 -8.06 -14.73 7.27
CA GLN A 128 -8.89 -13.55 7.57
C GLN A 128 -8.38 -12.30 6.87
N LYS A 129 -7.17 -12.33 6.31
CA LYS A 129 -6.56 -11.24 5.55
C LYS A 129 -6.92 -11.28 4.06
N LEU A 130 -7.54 -12.36 3.59
CA LEU A 130 -8.00 -12.50 2.22
C LEU A 130 -9.17 -11.54 1.96
N PHE A 131 -8.96 -10.60 1.04
CA PHE A 131 -9.96 -9.58 0.70
C PHE A 131 -10.44 -9.66 -0.75
N GLY A 132 -9.74 -10.40 -1.59
CA GLY A 132 -10.05 -10.51 -3.02
C GLY A 132 -9.85 -11.90 -3.58
N ARG A 133 -10.77 -12.31 -4.46
CA ARG A 133 -10.63 -13.49 -5.31
C ARG A 133 -11.04 -13.12 -6.73
N LEU A 134 -10.24 -13.55 -7.71
CA LEU A 134 -10.62 -13.49 -9.12
C LEU A 134 -10.46 -14.88 -9.76
N ASN A 135 -11.30 -15.16 -10.76
CA ASN A 135 -11.19 -16.29 -11.66
C ASN A 135 -11.24 -15.80 -13.11
N LEU A 136 -10.08 -15.72 -13.77
CA LEU A 136 -9.96 -15.12 -15.11
C LEU A 136 -10.77 -15.84 -16.20
N LEU A 137 -11.22 -17.08 -15.96
CA LEU A 137 -12.10 -17.81 -16.89
C LEU A 137 -13.58 -17.47 -16.71
N HIS A 138 -14.01 -17.12 -15.49
CA HIS A 138 -15.42 -16.95 -15.15
C HIS A 138 -15.83 -15.50 -14.94
N ASP A 139 -14.96 -14.68 -14.38
CA ASP A 139 -15.26 -13.29 -14.05
C ASP A 139 -15.32 -12.43 -15.32
N GLU A 140 -16.07 -11.33 -15.30
CA GLU A 140 -16.18 -10.45 -16.46
C GLU A 140 -14.87 -9.66 -16.69
N PRO A 141 -14.33 -9.56 -17.92
CA PRO A 141 -13.04 -8.92 -18.19
C PRO A 141 -12.93 -7.45 -17.75
N ALA A 142 -13.96 -6.63 -17.92
CA ALA A 142 -13.96 -5.24 -17.50
C ALA A 142 -13.96 -5.09 -15.96
N GLU A 143 -14.75 -5.89 -15.24
CA GLU A 143 -14.73 -5.96 -13.77
C GLU A 143 -13.37 -6.42 -13.25
N THR A 144 -12.82 -7.47 -13.87
CA THR A 144 -11.49 -8.00 -13.57
C THR A 144 -10.40 -6.95 -13.81
N ALA A 145 -10.49 -6.21 -14.93
CA ALA A 145 -9.57 -5.12 -15.24
C ALA A 145 -9.65 -3.98 -14.22
N ALA A 146 -10.86 -3.59 -13.82
CA ALA A 146 -11.07 -2.58 -12.79
C ALA A 146 -10.50 -3.04 -11.44
N TYR A 147 -10.70 -4.30 -11.06
CA TYR A 147 -10.17 -4.88 -9.83
C TYR A 147 -8.63 -4.88 -9.82
N PHE A 148 -8.01 -5.31 -10.92
CA PHE A 148 -6.55 -5.24 -11.05
C PHE A 148 -6.04 -3.80 -10.99
N GLN A 149 -6.71 -2.85 -11.65
CA GLN A 149 -6.31 -1.45 -11.56
C GLN A 149 -6.44 -0.91 -10.13
N GLU A 150 -7.53 -1.22 -9.43
CA GLU A 150 -7.80 -0.76 -8.06
C GLU A 150 -6.75 -1.26 -7.06
N PHE A 151 -6.39 -2.55 -7.12
CA PHE A 151 -5.55 -3.19 -6.09
C PHE A 151 -4.11 -3.47 -6.49
N LEU A 152 -3.78 -3.40 -7.79
CA LEU A 152 -2.41 -3.55 -8.30
C LEU A 152 -1.93 -2.34 -9.10
N GLY A 153 -2.78 -1.37 -9.42
CA GLY A 153 -2.37 -0.19 -10.19
C GLY A 153 -1.23 0.56 -9.51
N TRP A 154 -0.14 0.81 -10.24
CA TRP A 154 1.03 1.48 -9.67
C TRP A 154 0.68 2.81 -8.99
N GLU A 155 -0.16 3.63 -9.65
CA GLU A 155 -0.62 4.91 -9.09
C GLU A 155 -1.45 4.73 -7.81
N ASN A 156 -2.32 3.72 -7.77
CA ASN A 156 -3.21 3.43 -6.63
C ASN A 156 -2.46 2.89 -5.41
N ILE A 157 -1.37 2.17 -5.66
CA ILE A 157 -0.45 1.73 -4.61
C ILE A 157 0.33 2.94 -4.08
N LEU A 158 0.89 3.76 -4.98
CA LEU A 158 1.69 4.93 -4.60
C LEU A 158 0.89 5.98 -3.81
N ASN A 159 -0.37 6.21 -4.18
CA ASN A 159 -1.22 7.20 -3.51
C ASN A 159 -2.02 6.63 -2.32
N GLY A 160 -1.90 5.33 -2.03
CA GLY A 160 -2.57 4.66 -0.91
C GLY A 160 -4.05 4.34 -1.12
N SER A 161 -4.66 4.65 -2.28
CA SER A 161 -6.07 4.36 -2.55
C SER A 161 -6.36 2.85 -2.52
N ALA A 162 -5.43 2.04 -3.02
CA ALA A 162 -5.54 0.58 -3.02
C ALA A 162 -5.62 0.03 -1.58
N ARG A 163 -4.83 0.61 -0.65
CA ARG A 163 -4.85 0.24 0.76
C ARG A 163 -6.21 0.52 1.38
N VAL A 164 -6.74 1.73 1.19
CA VAL A 164 -8.06 2.12 1.73
C VAL A 164 -9.16 1.23 1.17
N ALA A 165 -9.12 0.94 -0.13
CA ALA A 165 -10.04 0.00 -0.76
C ALA A 165 -9.97 -1.40 -0.10
N ALA A 166 -8.75 -1.92 0.13
CA ALA A 166 -8.58 -3.27 0.71
C ALA A 166 -9.06 -3.34 2.16
N GLU A 167 -8.82 -2.29 2.95
CA GLU A 167 -9.36 -2.15 4.32
C GLU A 167 -10.90 -2.23 4.32
N ASN A 168 -11.55 -1.54 3.38
CA ASN A 168 -13.01 -1.58 3.26
C ASN A 168 -13.53 -2.97 2.82
N TYR A 169 -12.86 -3.64 1.88
CA TYR A 169 -13.24 -5.00 1.45
C TYR A 169 -13.11 -6.02 2.59
N LEU A 170 -12.09 -5.90 3.43
CA LEU A 170 -11.95 -6.73 4.62
C LEU A 170 -13.02 -6.45 5.66
N LEU A 171 -13.37 -5.17 5.85
CA LEU A 171 -14.45 -4.80 6.75
C LEU A 171 -15.77 -5.42 6.29
N LEU A 172 -16.09 -5.40 4.99
CA LEU A 172 -17.25 -6.08 4.43
C LEU A 172 -17.23 -7.57 4.70
N SER A 173 -16.11 -8.25 4.39
CA SER A 173 -15.95 -9.69 4.64
C SER A 173 -16.11 -10.04 6.13
N ARG A 174 -15.65 -9.16 7.03
CA ARG A 174 -15.84 -9.29 8.49
C ARG A 174 -17.31 -9.11 8.88
N LYS A 175 -18.00 -8.14 8.30
CA LYS A 175 -19.45 -7.90 8.52
C LYS A 175 -20.26 -9.10 8.08
N GLU A 176 -20.02 -9.66 6.89
CA GLU A 176 -20.72 -10.85 6.39
C GLU A 176 -20.57 -12.06 7.31
N ARG A 177 -19.33 -12.35 7.72
CA ARG A 177 -19.06 -13.45 8.65
C ARG A 177 -19.75 -13.23 10.00
N ALA A 178 -19.64 -12.02 10.55
CA ALA A 178 -20.27 -11.70 11.82
C ALA A 178 -21.80 -11.78 11.75
N MET A 179 -22.42 -11.30 10.66
CA MET A 179 -23.86 -11.45 10.41
C MET A 179 -24.28 -12.91 10.33
N LYS A 180 -23.53 -13.74 9.61
CA LYS A 180 -23.76 -15.19 9.56
C LYS A 180 -23.69 -15.85 10.94
N ASP A 181 -22.72 -15.46 11.75
CA ASP A 181 -22.53 -16.02 13.10
C ASP A 181 -23.66 -15.64 14.06
N VAL A 182 -24.24 -14.43 13.92
CA VAL A 182 -25.34 -13.97 14.78
C VAL A 182 -26.74 -14.24 14.23
N LEU A 183 -26.85 -14.71 12.99
CA LEU A 183 -28.12 -14.96 12.31
C LEU A 183 -29.08 -15.85 13.13
N PRO A 184 -28.64 -17.00 13.71
CA PRO A 184 -29.54 -17.84 14.51
C PRO A 184 -30.09 -17.13 15.76
N GLU A 185 -29.29 -16.25 16.39
CA GLU A 185 -29.74 -15.46 17.53
C GLU A 185 -30.71 -14.35 17.10
N ALA A 186 -30.45 -13.72 15.95
CA ALA A 186 -31.33 -12.72 15.37
C ALA A 186 -32.71 -13.31 15.04
N GLU A 187 -32.76 -14.49 14.42
CA GLU A 187 -33.98 -15.25 14.16
C GLU A 187 -34.75 -15.61 15.44
N LYS A 188 -34.05 -15.90 16.54
CA LYS A 188 -34.72 -16.10 17.82
C LYS A 188 -35.34 -14.81 18.35
N ARG A 189 -34.66 -13.67 18.24
CA ARG A 189 -35.15 -12.37 18.74
C ARG A 189 -36.41 -11.89 18.02
N ILE A 190 -36.58 -12.17 16.73
CA ILE A 190 -37.80 -11.76 16.01
C ILE A 190 -39.04 -12.52 16.49
N THR A 191 -38.87 -13.64 17.19
CA THR A 191 -39.99 -14.42 17.77
C THR A 191 -40.36 -13.99 19.19
N GLN A 192 -39.64 -13.02 19.76
CA GLN A 192 -39.82 -12.55 21.13
C GLN A 192 -40.10 -11.04 21.15
N PRO A 193 -40.93 -10.52 22.09
CA PRO A 193 -41.10 -9.09 22.26
C PRO A 193 -39.74 -8.39 22.46
N PRO A 194 -39.45 -7.25 21.79
CA PRO A 194 -40.37 -6.36 21.08
C PRO A 194 -40.64 -6.70 19.60
N PHE A 195 -40.30 -7.90 19.13
CA PHE A 195 -40.44 -8.36 17.74
C PHE A 195 -39.76 -7.43 16.72
N PRO A 196 -38.45 -7.17 16.87
CA PRO A 196 -37.73 -6.35 15.91
C PRO A 196 -37.75 -7.00 14.52
N ALA A 197 -37.58 -6.20 13.46
CA ALA A 197 -37.33 -6.76 12.14
C ALA A 197 -35.96 -7.45 12.11
N LEU A 198 -35.82 -8.52 11.31
CA LEU A 198 -34.58 -9.32 11.26
C LEU A 198 -33.32 -8.49 10.92
N PRO A 199 -33.35 -7.54 9.95
CA PRO A 199 -32.20 -6.66 9.70
C PRO A 199 -31.82 -5.81 10.92
N ASP A 200 -32.81 -5.28 11.64
CA ASP A 200 -32.59 -4.44 12.83
C ASP A 200 -32.05 -5.30 14.00
N ALA A 201 -32.51 -6.55 14.13
CA ALA A 201 -32.01 -7.50 15.11
C ALA A 201 -30.53 -7.87 14.86
N LEU A 202 -30.15 -8.11 13.60
CA LEU A 202 -28.76 -8.32 13.19
C LEU A 202 -27.89 -7.10 13.53
N ALA A 203 -28.34 -5.90 13.14
CA ALA A 203 -27.61 -4.67 13.39
C ALA A 203 -27.41 -4.42 14.89
N ALA A 204 -28.45 -4.62 15.71
CA ALA A 204 -28.37 -4.46 17.17
C ALA A 204 -27.41 -5.47 17.83
N LEU A 205 -27.44 -6.73 17.38
CA LEU A 205 -26.55 -7.79 17.86
C LEU A 205 -25.07 -7.49 17.56
N LEU A 206 -24.80 -6.97 16.37
CA LEU A 206 -23.44 -6.64 15.94
C LEU A 206 -22.95 -5.32 16.57
N ALA A 207 -23.83 -4.33 16.72
CA ALA A 207 -23.51 -3.09 17.43
C ALA A 207 -23.08 -3.37 18.88
N ALA A 208 -23.74 -4.32 19.57
CA ALA A 208 -23.34 -4.75 20.91
C ALA A 208 -21.94 -5.42 20.95
N LYS A 209 -21.48 -5.97 19.81
CA LYS A 209 -20.13 -6.52 19.63
C LYS A 209 -19.14 -5.51 19.04
N GLY A 210 -19.52 -4.23 18.96
CA GLY A 210 -18.68 -3.15 18.44
C GLY A 210 -18.53 -3.10 16.91
N LEU A 211 -19.39 -3.81 16.16
CA LEU A 211 -19.40 -3.80 14.70
C LEU A 211 -20.67 -3.14 14.18
N VAL A 212 -20.54 -1.93 13.64
CA VAL A 212 -21.68 -1.18 13.10
C VAL A 212 -22.03 -1.71 11.70
N VAL A 213 -23.29 -2.12 11.55
CA VAL A 213 -23.87 -2.58 10.28
C VAL A 213 -25.12 -1.77 10.01
N SER A 214 -25.26 -1.23 8.81
CA SER A 214 -26.44 -0.47 8.41
C SER A 214 -27.61 -1.43 8.12
N ARG A 215 -28.84 -0.92 8.17
CA ARG A 215 -30.01 -1.70 7.79
C ARG A 215 -29.96 -2.18 6.34
N GLU A 216 -29.41 -1.35 5.45
CA GLU A 216 -29.22 -1.68 4.03
C GLU A 216 -28.22 -2.83 3.86
N GLU A 217 -27.08 -2.77 4.55
CA GLU A 217 -26.09 -3.86 4.57
C GLU A 217 -26.70 -5.17 5.09
N ALA A 218 -27.43 -5.11 6.20
CA ALA A 218 -28.12 -6.28 6.75
C ALA A 218 -29.19 -6.84 5.79
N THR A 219 -29.90 -5.97 5.07
CA THR A 219 -30.91 -6.36 4.09
C THR A 219 -30.28 -7.03 2.87
N ALA A 220 -29.21 -6.46 2.32
CA ALA A 220 -28.47 -7.03 1.20
C ALA A 220 -27.91 -8.43 1.56
N PHE A 221 -27.31 -8.57 2.74
CA PHE A 221 -26.84 -9.86 3.25
C PHE A 221 -27.96 -10.90 3.33
N LEU A 222 -29.13 -10.54 3.86
CA LEU A 222 -30.28 -11.45 3.96
C LEU A 222 -30.85 -11.83 2.60
N ALA A 223 -30.74 -10.96 1.60
CA ALA A 223 -31.12 -11.26 0.21
C ALA A 223 -30.11 -12.19 -0.50
N GLY A 224 -28.98 -12.50 0.13
CA GLY A 224 -27.87 -13.23 -0.51
C GLY A 224 -27.12 -12.39 -1.54
N GLU A 225 -27.34 -11.08 -1.54
CA GLU A 225 -26.63 -10.13 -2.38
C GLU A 225 -25.27 -9.80 -1.75
N ALA A 226 -24.27 -9.50 -2.60
CA ALA A 226 -23.03 -8.97 -2.10
C ALA A 226 -23.31 -7.66 -1.35
N LEU A 227 -22.68 -7.47 -0.18
CA LEU A 227 -22.75 -6.17 0.47
C LEU A 227 -22.35 -5.08 -0.54
N PRO A 228 -23.03 -3.93 -0.54
CA PRO A 228 -22.73 -2.87 -1.48
C PRO A 228 -21.25 -2.56 -1.39
N LYS A 229 -20.51 -2.90 -2.46
CA LYS A 229 -19.09 -2.61 -2.55
C LYS A 229 -18.94 -1.11 -2.29
N PRO A 230 -17.93 -0.68 -1.52
CA PRO A 230 -17.65 0.73 -1.40
C PRO A 230 -17.45 1.21 -2.83
N SER A 231 -18.33 2.08 -3.30
CA SER A 231 -18.19 2.61 -4.64
C SER A 231 -16.90 3.42 -4.62
N ALA A 232 -15.86 2.96 -5.33
CA ALA A 232 -14.93 3.91 -5.90
C ALA A 232 -15.80 4.96 -6.62
N PRO A 233 -15.55 6.27 -6.45
CA PRO A 233 -16.41 7.29 -7.03
C PRO A 233 -16.58 6.99 -8.52
N VAL A 234 -17.80 6.56 -8.87
CA VAL A 234 -18.19 6.30 -10.25
C VAL A 234 -17.89 7.58 -11.01
N GLN A 235 -17.27 7.41 -12.17
CA GLN A 235 -16.79 8.44 -13.08
C GLN A 235 -17.88 9.45 -13.49
N VAL A 236 -18.25 10.35 -12.58
CA VAL A 236 -18.96 11.60 -12.87
C VAL A 236 -17.99 12.78 -12.72
N ALA A 237 -16.83 12.56 -12.09
CA ALA A 237 -15.87 13.60 -11.74
C ALA A 237 -14.80 13.87 -12.83
N ARG A 238 -15.18 13.97 -14.12
CA ARG A 238 -14.23 14.47 -15.14
C ARG A 238 -14.29 15.99 -15.33
N SER A 239 -15.35 16.68 -14.88
CA SER A 239 -15.42 18.15 -14.94
C SER A 239 -15.24 18.83 -13.59
N GLU A 240 -15.59 18.20 -12.47
CA GLU A 240 -15.49 18.83 -11.14
C GLU A 240 -14.19 18.51 -10.38
N ALA A 241 -13.50 17.40 -10.71
CA ALA A 241 -12.24 17.03 -10.02
C ALA A 241 -11.06 17.96 -10.35
N ALA A 242 -11.06 18.61 -11.51
CA ALA A 242 -10.03 19.60 -11.85
C ALA A 242 -10.19 20.90 -11.04
N ALA A 243 -11.45 21.30 -10.79
CA ALA A 243 -11.77 22.48 -9.98
C ALA A 243 -11.63 22.19 -8.47
N LEU A 244 -12.09 21.02 -7.99
CA LEU A 244 -11.89 20.62 -6.59
C LEU A 244 -10.44 20.28 -6.28
N SER A 245 -9.65 19.69 -7.20
CA SER A 245 -8.22 19.45 -6.94
C SER A 245 -7.46 20.75 -6.80
N ALA A 246 -7.77 21.79 -7.59
CA ALA A 246 -7.14 23.10 -7.40
C ALA A 246 -7.50 23.71 -6.04
N THR A 247 -8.77 23.58 -5.63
CA THR A 247 -9.27 24.16 -4.36
C THR A 247 -8.79 23.38 -3.12
N VAL A 248 -8.70 22.04 -3.21
CA VAL A 248 -8.18 21.16 -2.15
C VAL A 248 -6.66 21.21 -2.09
N VAL A 249 -5.95 21.37 -3.22
CA VAL A 249 -4.51 21.64 -3.21
C VAL A 249 -4.23 23.02 -2.62
N GLU A 250 -5.06 24.04 -2.88
CA GLU A 250 -4.96 25.34 -2.18
C GLU A 250 -5.30 25.24 -0.69
N ALA A 251 -6.32 24.47 -0.30
CA ALA A 251 -6.72 24.30 1.10
C ALA A 251 -5.77 23.41 1.92
N ILE A 252 -5.21 22.35 1.33
CA ILE A 252 -4.15 21.51 1.93
C ILE A 252 -2.83 22.28 1.93
N SER A 253 -2.50 23.04 0.88
CA SER A 253 -1.37 23.97 0.91
C SER A 253 -1.53 25.01 2.03
N ALA A 254 -2.75 25.50 2.27
CA ALA A 254 -3.05 26.42 3.37
C ALA A 254 -2.92 25.74 4.75
N GLN A 255 -3.42 24.51 4.95
CA GLN A 255 -3.28 23.78 6.22
C GLN A 255 -1.84 23.26 6.49
N VAL A 256 -1.12 22.79 5.47
CA VAL A 256 0.31 22.42 5.57
C VAL A 256 1.17 23.66 5.82
N SER A 257 0.72 24.85 5.42
CA SER A 257 1.37 26.12 5.79
C SER A 257 1.24 26.49 7.27
N GLU A 258 0.29 25.91 8.01
CA GLU A 258 0.10 26.14 9.45
C GLU A 258 0.92 25.20 10.34
N LEU A 259 1.42 24.07 9.80
CA LEU A 259 2.28 23.17 10.58
C LEU A 259 3.63 23.82 10.87
N PRO A 260 4.20 23.63 12.09
CA PRO A 260 5.46 24.24 12.47
C PRO A 260 6.56 23.92 11.46
N THR A 261 7.19 24.97 10.92
CA THR A 261 8.37 24.84 10.08
C THR A 261 9.61 24.68 10.94
N PHE A 262 10.41 23.67 10.62
CA PHE A 262 11.68 23.37 11.27
C PHE A 262 12.85 23.68 10.35
N TYR A 263 13.94 24.11 10.95
CA TYR A 263 15.15 24.55 10.29
C TYR A 263 16.34 23.78 10.85
N LEU A 264 17.22 23.36 9.95
CA LEU A 264 18.54 22.83 10.26
C LEU A 264 19.56 23.79 9.69
N GLN A 265 20.47 24.29 10.54
CA GLN A 265 21.48 25.28 10.17
C GLN A 265 22.85 24.89 10.72
N LEU A 266 23.80 24.59 9.83
CA LEU A 266 25.20 24.33 10.18
C LEU A 266 26.07 25.46 9.61
N LYS A 267 26.28 26.50 10.42
CA LYS A 267 26.97 27.75 10.01
C LYS A 267 28.37 27.52 9.44
N ARG A 268 29.11 26.52 9.93
CA ARG A 268 30.49 26.25 9.48
C ARG A 268 30.57 25.58 8.12
N SER A 269 29.57 24.80 7.74
CA SER A 269 29.53 24.06 6.46
C SER A 269 28.56 24.70 5.45
N GLY A 270 27.93 25.82 5.80
CA GLY A 270 26.96 26.49 4.95
C GLY A 270 25.72 25.65 4.63
N ILE A 271 25.42 24.62 5.43
CA ILE A 271 24.26 23.74 5.23
C ILE A 271 23.05 24.37 5.91
N SER A 272 21.99 24.53 5.14
CA SER A 272 20.72 25.11 5.52
C SER A 272 19.60 24.29 4.90
N ALA A 273 18.73 23.72 5.74
CA ALA A 273 17.56 22.96 5.29
C ALA A 273 16.30 23.40 6.02
N THR A 274 15.18 23.34 5.30
CA THR A 274 13.85 23.68 5.82
C THR A 274 12.96 22.44 5.68
N ALA A 275 12.19 22.12 6.71
CA ALA A 275 11.33 20.95 6.71
C ALA A 275 10.04 21.15 7.51
N GLN A 276 9.03 20.36 7.17
CA GLN A 276 7.73 20.30 7.85
C GLN A 276 7.26 18.85 7.93
N TRP A 277 6.41 18.54 8.90
CA TRP A 277 5.66 17.29 8.88
C TRP A 277 4.63 17.31 7.75
N SER A 278 4.38 16.15 7.14
CA SER A 278 3.36 15.98 6.10
C SER A 278 1.94 16.23 6.60
N ASP A 279 1.72 16.02 7.90
CA ASP A 279 0.42 16.06 8.57
C ASP A 279 0.60 16.24 10.08
N ALA A 280 -0.51 16.46 10.79
CA ALA A 280 -0.52 16.63 12.25
C ALA A 280 -0.11 15.35 13.02
N GLU A 281 -0.25 14.17 12.40
CA GLU A 281 0.14 12.87 12.98
C GLU A 281 1.64 12.56 12.80
N ARG A 282 2.39 13.44 12.13
CA ARG A 282 3.84 13.37 11.93
C ARG A 282 4.28 12.11 11.17
N THR A 283 3.51 11.71 10.16
CA THR A 283 3.79 10.46 9.43
C THR A 283 5.05 10.51 8.56
N LYS A 284 5.33 11.66 7.92
CA LYS A 284 6.54 11.89 7.11
C LYS A 284 7.16 13.25 7.40
N PHE A 285 8.49 13.32 7.32
CA PHE A 285 9.24 14.55 7.50
C PHE A 285 9.72 15.07 6.14
N VAL A 286 9.07 16.12 5.65
CA VAL A 286 9.26 16.65 4.30
C VAL A 286 10.31 17.75 4.31
N VAL A 287 11.45 17.49 3.67
CA VAL A 287 12.49 18.51 3.43
C VAL A 287 12.14 19.26 2.16
N LYS A 288 12.13 20.59 2.23
CA LYS A 288 11.73 21.46 1.14
C LYS A 288 12.80 21.57 0.06
N ALA A 289 12.36 21.74 -1.19
CA ALA A 289 13.21 22.12 -2.31
C ALA A 289 14.09 23.33 -1.95
N SER A 290 15.26 23.43 -2.57
CA SER A 290 16.30 24.41 -2.25
C SER A 290 16.96 24.26 -0.87
N SER A 291 16.55 23.30 -0.05
CA SER A 291 17.37 22.88 1.10
C SER A 291 18.72 22.36 0.60
N THR A 292 19.75 22.59 1.40
CA THR A 292 21.12 22.15 1.08
C THR A 292 21.53 21.00 1.98
N ALA A 293 22.48 20.21 1.50
CA ALA A 293 23.09 19.11 2.21
C ALA A 293 24.61 19.15 2.02
N ALA A 294 25.35 18.47 2.89
CA ALA A 294 26.79 18.32 2.75
C ALA A 294 27.15 17.81 1.35
N LEU A 295 28.37 18.02 0.86
CA LEU A 295 28.80 17.40 -0.40
C LEU A 295 29.17 15.92 -0.19
N GLU A 296 29.87 15.62 0.89
CA GLU A 296 30.40 14.30 1.19
C GLU A 296 29.76 13.68 2.43
N ALA A 297 29.73 12.35 2.47
CA ALA A 297 29.26 11.58 3.63
C ALA A 297 30.45 11.02 4.42
N LYS A 298 30.51 11.32 5.72
CA LYS A 298 31.53 10.83 6.65
C LYS A 298 31.33 9.36 6.97
N ASP A 299 32.40 8.67 7.35
CA ASP A 299 32.39 7.23 7.67
C ASP A 299 31.42 6.85 8.80
N SER A 300 31.09 7.80 9.68
CA SER A 300 30.11 7.62 10.76
C SER A 300 28.65 7.52 10.27
N LEU A 301 28.37 7.80 9.00
CA LEU A 301 27.04 7.64 8.42
C LEU A 301 26.71 6.16 8.21
N SER A 302 25.52 5.73 8.62
CA SER A 302 25.06 4.36 8.44
C SER A 302 25.08 3.95 6.96
N LYS A 303 25.31 2.65 6.69
CA LYS A 303 25.32 2.11 5.32
C LYS A 303 23.98 2.37 4.60
N GLY A 304 22.86 2.23 5.30
CA GLY A 304 21.53 2.50 4.75
C GLY A 304 21.34 3.96 4.34
N HIS A 305 21.70 4.92 5.20
CA HIS A 305 21.57 6.35 4.85
C HIS A 305 22.59 6.79 3.79
N ARG A 306 23.75 6.13 3.72
CA ARG A 306 24.71 6.33 2.62
C ARG A 306 24.14 5.87 1.28
N SER A 307 23.50 4.71 1.23
CA SER A 307 22.82 4.20 0.04
C SER A 307 21.70 5.15 -0.39
N LEU A 308 20.80 5.48 0.54
CA LEU A 308 19.70 6.43 0.28
C LEU A 308 20.22 7.75 -0.29
N ARG A 309 21.29 8.29 0.28
CA ARG A 309 21.89 9.54 -0.18
C ARG A 309 22.48 9.41 -1.60
N GLN A 310 23.07 8.28 -1.96
CA GLN A 310 23.53 8.01 -3.32
C GLN A 310 22.37 7.89 -4.30
N ASP A 311 21.28 7.21 -3.90
CA ASP A 311 20.07 7.09 -4.72
C ASP A 311 19.46 8.47 -5.01
N LEU A 312 19.39 9.35 -4.01
CA LEU A 312 18.91 10.72 -4.20
C LEU A 312 19.78 11.53 -5.18
N ILE A 313 21.09 11.30 -5.19
CA ILE A 313 21.99 11.94 -6.15
C ILE A 313 21.76 11.38 -7.55
N GLN A 314 21.66 10.06 -7.68
CA GLN A 314 21.42 9.38 -8.96
C GLN A 314 20.06 9.77 -9.57
N LEU A 315 19.03 9.95 -8.74
CA LEU A 315 17.70 10.38 -9.14
C LEU A 315 17.59 11.89 -9.39
N ASN A 316 18.70 12.64 -9.34
CA ASN A 316 18.74 14.10 -9.46
C ASN A 316 17.84 14.83 -8.46
N ILE A 317 17.55 14.21 -7.31
CA ILE A 317 16.85 14.84 -6.19
C ILE A 317 17.82 15.68 -5.38
N LEU A 318 19.06 15.18 -5.21
CA LEU A 318 20.19 15.93 -4.69
C LEU A 318 21.18 16.21 -5.81
N VAL A 319 21.37 17.47 -6.16
CA VAL A 319 22.30 17.86 -7.23
C VAL A 319 23.42 18.71 -6.64
N LYS A 320 24.64 18.56 -7.15
CA LYS A 320 25.79 19.39 -6.74
C LYS A 320 25.54 20.85 -7.11
N ASN A 321 25.66 21.73 -6.12
CA ASN A 321 25.56 23.18 -6.27
C ASN A 321 26.68 23.86 -5.46
N GLY A 322 27.80 24.12 -6.13
CA GLY A 322 29.02 24.62 -5.47
C GLY A 322 29.62 23.59 -4.51
N ASP A 323 29.83 24.01 -3.26
CA ASP A 323 30.43 23.20 -2.18
C ASP A 323 29.41 22.34 -1.41
N ASN A 324 28.14 22.35 -1.83
CA ASN A 324 27.05 21.61 -1.20
C ASN A 324 26.21 20.86 -2.25
N LEU A 325 25.32 19.97 -1.78
CA LEU A 325 24.22 19.45 -2.58
C LEU A 325 22.97 20.30 -2.33
N ILE A 326 22.07 20.37 -3.30
CA ILE A 326 20.78 21.04 -3.19
C ILE A 326 19.65 20.09 -3.55
N PHE A 327 18.57 20.13 -2.78
CA PHE A 327 17.33 19.44 -3.08
C PHE A 327 16.62 20.14 -4.25
N THR A 328 16.41 19.43 -5.36
CA THR A 328 15.73 19.96 -6.56
C THR A 328 14.21 19.98 -6.43
N LYS A 329 13.68 19.16 -5.52
CA LYS A 329 12.26 19.06 -5.18
C LYS A 329 12.08 18.69 -3.71
N ASP A 330 10.87 18.87 -3.20
CA ASP A 330 10.49 18.39 -1.87
C ASP A 330 10.72 16.88 -1.76
N TYR A 331 11.25 16.42 -0.63
CA TYR A 331 11.51 15.01 -0.41
C TYR A 331 11.07 14.56 0.99
N SER A 332 10.30 13.48 1.03
CA SER A 332 9.68 12.94 2.24
C SER A 332 10.54 11.85 2.87
N PHE A 333 11.05 12.12 4.07
CA PHE A 333 11.78 11.15 4.88
C PHE A 333 10.83 10.44 5.85
N VAL A 334 11.19 9.20 6.20
CA VAL A 334 10.49 8.41 7.23
C VAL A 334 10.62 8.99 8.64
N SER A 335 11.61 9.87 8.88
CA SER A 335 11.77 10.57 10.14
C SER A 335 12.67 11.80 10.00
N ALA A 336 12.60 12.71 10.97
CA ALA A 336 13.51 13.86 11.07
C ALA A 336 14.98 13.46 11.29
N GLY A 337 15.22 12.30 11.91
CA GLY A 337 16.56 11.73 12.06
C GLY A 337 17.16 11.30 10.73
N ALA A 338 16.39 10.54 9.94
CA ALA A 338 16.82 10.14 8.60
C ALA A 338 17.10 11.35 7.69
N ALA A 339 16.25 12.38 7.74
CA ALA A 339 16.48 13.64 7.04
C ALA A 339 17.79 14.32 7.50
N GLY A 340 18.00 14.41 8.82
CA GLY A 340 19.20 15.01 9.40
C GLY A 340 20.48 14.27 9.01
N ASP A 341 20.46 12.94 9.02
CA ASP A 341 21.61 12.10 8.66
C ASP A 341 22.01 12.29 7.20
N VAL A 342 21.01 12.27 6.31
CA VAL A 342 21.22 12.47 4.87
C VAL A 342 21.70 13.88 4.58
N ILE A 343 21.16 14.91 5.25
CA ILE A 343 21.56 16.31 5.06
C ILE A 343 22.97 16.57 5.59
N CYS A 344 23.28 16.11 6.81
CA CYS A 344 24.57 16.35 7.46
C CYS A 344 25.69 15.48 6.88
N GLY A 345 25.34 14.33 6.29
CA GLY A 345 26.31 13.34 5.84
C GLY A 345 26.95 12.56 6.99
N TYR A 346 26.38 12.60 8.19
CA TYR A 346 26.77 11.83 9.37
C TYR A 346 25.56 11.69 10.32
N SER A 347 25.59 10.68 11.19
CA SER A 347 24.51 10.42 12.14
C SER A 347 24.29 11.58 13.12
N VAL A 348 23.05 12.04 13.23
CA VAL A 348 22.63 13.14 14.11
C VAL A 348 21.37 12.78 14.89
N ASN A 349 21.15 13.47 16.00
CA ASN A 349 19.89 13.35 16.73
C ASN A 349 18.84 14.26 16.10
N GLY A 350 17.88 13.65 15.40
CA GLY A 350 16.75 14.35 14.77
C GLY A 350 15.93 15.24 15.71
N ARG A 351 15.88 14.92 17.01
CA ARG A 351 15.13 15.73 17.99
C ARG A 351 15.78 17.07 18.30
N THR A 352 17.10 17.18 18.14
CA THR A 352 17.87 18.36 18.56
C THR A 352 18.49 19.14 17.41
N ILE A 353 18.70 18.49 16.26
CA ILE A 353 19.32 19.13 15.08
C ILE A 353 18.35 20.06 14.33
N TRP A 354 17.05 19.80 14.45
CA TRP A 354 15.98 20.61 13.88
C TRP A 354 15.40 21.54 14.94
N GLY A 355 15.18 22.81 14.61
CA GLY A 355 14.52 23.76 15.50
C GLY A 355 13.57 24.71 14.79
N ASP A 356 12.61 25.28 15.51
CA ASP A 356 11.70 26.29 14.96
C ASP A 356 12.39 27.67 14.83
N LYS A 357 11.69 28.67 14.29
CA LYS A 357 12.21 30.05 14.17
C LYS A 357 12.60 30.68 15.52
N LYS A 358 12.08 30.17 16.64
CA LYS A 358 12.35 30.65 18.00
C LYS A 358 13.50 29.86 18.67
N GLY A 359 14.09 28.89 17.98
CA GLY A 359 15.18 28.06 18.49
C GLY A 359 14.75 26.90 19.39
N ARG A 360 13.46 26.59 19.47
CA ARG A 360 12.97 25.40 20.20
C ARG A 360 13.28 24.15 19.38
N ALA A 361 13.81 23.11 20.03
CA ALA A 361 14.18 21.89 19.36
C ALA A 361 12.93 21.11 18.93
N LEU A 362 13.04 20.36 17.83
CA LEU A 362 11.95 19.51 17.35
C LEU A 362 11.45 18.53 18.42
N GLY A 363 12.34 18.05 19.29
CA GLY A 363 12.01 17.15 20.39
C GLY A 363 11.16 17.75 21.50
N ASP A 364 10.95 19.07 21.52
CA ASP A 364 10.11 19.77 22.49
C ASP A 364 8.64 19.88 22.01
N TYR A 365 8.37 19.40 20.80
CA TYR A 365 7.05 19.26 20.19
C TYR A 365 6.62 17.80 20.23
#